data_AF-A0A8J6AIL5-F1
#
_entry.id   AF-A0A8J6AIL5-F1
#
_cell.length_a   1.000
_cell.length_b   1.000
_cell.length_c   1.000
_cell.angle_alpha   90.00
_cell.angle_beta   90.00
_cell.angle_gamma   90.00
#
_symmetry.space_group_name_H-M   'P 1'
#
loop_
_entity.id
_entity.type
_entity.pdbx_description
1 polymer ?
#
loop_
_entity_poly.entity_id
_entity_poly.type
_entity_poly.pdbx_seq_one_letter_code
_entity_poly.pdbx_strand_id
1 'polypeptide(L)'
;METSSKGLLTQVTQFWNLLDDLAESNPESYEKFIQQQLKEGKHLCAAPEPQLCIQTRILDQVSGKAGSLIEEISSTEIQVEIKRPDYELKIVEDQNAKPLKIELKVELPGVKSVSACDLGVSEDDLLIEVSEKYRLHLNLPESVNTEMTTAKFIKEKATLIVTMPLV
;
A
#
# COMPACT_ATOMS: atom_id res chain seq x y z
N MET A 1 -20.70 33.83 3.35
CA MET A 1 -20.06 33.88 4.68
C MET A 1 -18.97 32.83 4.66
N GLU A 2 -17.71 33.22 4.47
CA GLU A 2 -16.57 32.30 4.46
C GLU A 2 -16.24 31.88 5.89
N THR A 3 -16.51 30.62 6.25
CA THR A 3 -16.03 30.04 7.50
C THR A 3 -14.54 29.76 7.36
N SER A 4 -13.71 30.44 8.16
CA SER A 4 -12.28 30.16 8.24
C SER A 4 -12.07 28.69 8.64
N SER A 5 -11.05 28.02 8.08
CA SER A 5 -10.72 26.62 8.38
C SER A 5 -10.59 26.34 9.88
N LYS A 6 -10.15 27.34 10.66
CA LYS A 6 -10.09 27.27 12.12
C LYS A 6 -11.47 27.15 12.78
N GLY A 7 -12.47 27.84 12.24
CA GLY A 7 -13.86 27.76 12.70
C GLY A 7 -14.50 26.40 12.38
N LEU A 8 -14.19 25.82 11.22
CA LEU A 8 -14.66 24.49 10.83
C LEU A 8 -14.14 23.40 11.79
N LEU A 9 -12.84 23.41 12.09
CA LEU A 9 -12.23 22.43 12.98
C LEU A 9 -12.86 22.46 14.38
N THR A 10 -13.11 23.65 14.92
CA THR A 10 -13.79 23.81 16.21
C THR A 10 -15.19 23.21 16.20
N GLN A 11 -15.94 23.42 15.11
CA GLN A 11 -17.29 22.86 14.96
C GLN A 11 -17.27 21.33 14.91
N VAL A 12 -16.30 20.76 14.20
CA VAL A 12 -16.10 19.30 14.13
C VAL A 12 -15.76 18.74 15.52
N THR A 13 -14.86 19.38 16.25
CA THR A 13 -14.51 18.95 17.62
C THR A 13 -15.71 18.99 18.56
N GLN A 14 -16.54 20.05 18.51
CA GLN A 14 -17.75 20.15 19.32
C GLN A 14 -18.75 19.04 19.02
N PHE A 15 -18.89 18.69 17.74
CA PHE A 15 -19.77 17.60 17.32
C PHE A 15 -19.29 16.24 17.85
N TRP A 16 -17.99 15.95 17.76
CA TRP A 16 -17.44 14.70 18.29
C TRP A 16 -17.65 14.58 19.80
N ASN A 17 -17.39 15.64 20.56
CA ASN A 17 -17.61 15.64 22.00
C ASN A 17 -19.09 15.38 22.35
N LEU A 18 -20.03 15.97 21.61
CA LEU A 18 -21.46 15.72 21.81
C LEU A 18 -21.83 14.24 21.59
N LEU A 19 -21.26 13.61 20.55
CA LEU A 19 -21.51 12.19 20.28
C LEU A 19 -20.92 11.29 21.37
N ASP A 20 -19.76 11.65 21.90
CA ASP A 20 -19.08 10.94 22.98
C ASP A 20 -19.88 11.04 24.29
N ASP A 21 -20.31 12.25 24.64
CA ASP A 21 -21.20 12.50 25.79
C ASP A 21 -22.51 11.71 25.66
N LEU A 22 -23.09 11.62 24.46
CA LEU A 22 -24.34 10.88 24.24
C LEU A 22 -24.13 9.36 24.37
N ALA A 23 -22.99 8.84 23.91
CA ALA A 23 -22.64 7.44 24.05
C ALA A 23 -22.43 7.03 25.51
N GLU A 24 -21.81 7.89 26.33
CA GLU A 24 -21.57 7.63 27.75
C GLU A 24 -22.83 7.83 28.61
N SER A 25 -23.60 8.90 28.35
CA SER A 25 -24.76 9.25 29.19
C SER A 25 -26.06 8.53 28.82
N ASN A 26 -26.29 8.21 27.54
CA ASN A 26 -27.51 7.54 27.09
C ASN A 26 -27.28 6.68 25.83
N PRO A 27 -26.78 5.44 26.00
CA PRO A 27 -26.43 4.58 24.87
C PRO A 27 -27.61 4.22 23.97
N GLU A 28 -28.84 4.11 24.49
CA GLU A 28 -30.03 3.84 23.68
C GLU A 28 -30.40 5.01 22.75
N SER A 29 -30.18 6.24 23.21
CA SER A 29 -30.42 7.43 22.37
C SER A 29 -29.34 7.59 21.32
N TYR A 30 -28.07 7.31 21.66
CA TYR A 30 -26.98 7.26 20.69
C TYR A 30 -27.27 6.23 19.59
N GLU A 31 -27.66 5.01 19.95
CA GLU A 31 -28.00 3.96 18.98
C GLU A 31 -29.12 4.41 18.02
N LYS A 32 -30.22 4.96 18.56
CA LYS A 32 -31.33 5.48 17.73
C LYS A 32 -30.88 6.60 16.80
N PHE A 33 -30.02 7.49 17.28
CA PHE A 33 -29.47 8.58 16.48
C PHE A 33 -28.65 8.04 15.31
N ILE A 34 -27.72 7.13 15.55
CA ILE A 34 -26.89 6.52 14.48
C ILE A 34 -27.77 5.75 13.49
N GLN A 35 -28.75 4.98 13.96
CA GLN A 35 -29.69 4.27 13.10
C GLN A 35 -30.48 5.22 12.20
N GLN A 36 -30.93 6.36 12.74
CA GLN A 36 -31.62 7.38 11.97
C GLN A 36 -30.70 8.01 10.91
N GLN A 37 -29.45 8.33 11.27
CA GLN A 37 -28.46 8.88 10.32
C GLN A 37 -28.14 7.90 9.18
N LEU A 38 -27.98 6.61 9.47
CA LEU A 38 -27.77 5.57 8.45
C LEU A 38 -28.99 5.41 7.54
N LYS A 39 -30.20 5.51 8.09
CA LYS A 39 -31.45 5.44 7.33
C LYS A 39 -31.64 6.64 6.41
N GLU A 40 -31.38 7.84 6.91
CA GLU A 40 -31.47 9.10 6.14
C GLU A 40 -30.36 9.20 5.08
N GLY A 41 -29.14 8.80 5.45
CA GLY A 41 -27.94 8.79 4.59
C GLY A 41 -27.85 7.63 3.61
N LYS A 42 -28.82 6.70 3.60
CA LYS A 42 -28.82 5.50 2.74
C LYS A 42 -28.56 5.79 1.26
N HIS A 43 -29.01 6.94 0.76
CA HIS A 43 -28.82 7.37 -0.62
C HIS A 43 -27.40 7.92 -0.90
N LEU A 44 -26.73 8.50 0.10
CA LEU A 44 -25.35 8.99 0.01
C LEU A 44 -24.33 7.85 0.08
N CYS A 45 -24.73 6.73 0.69
CA CYS A 45 -23.92 5.51 0.80
C CYS A 45 -24.26 4.45 -0.26
N ALA A 46 -25.11 4.79 -1.25
CA ALA A 46 -25.39 3.90 -2.35
C ALA A 46 -24.14 3.75 -3.23
N ALA A 47 -23.91 2.54 -3.76
CA ALA A 47 -22.88 2.35 -4.77
C ALA A 47 -23.14 3.31 -5.94
N PRO A 48 -22.09 3.93 -6.52
CA PRO A 48 -22.27 4.83 -7.64
C PRO A 48 -22.97 4.08 -8.78
N GLU A 49 -24.06 4.64 -9.29
CA GLU A 49 -24.77 4.04 -10.41
C GLU A 49 -23.98 4.26 -11.70
N PRO A 50 -23.52 3.19 -12.38
CA PRO A 50 -22.76 3.36 -13.61
C PRO A 50 -23.69 3.91 -14.70
N GLN A 51 -23.47 5.17 -15.08
CA GLN A 51 -24.26 5.82 -16.14
C GLN A 51 -23.85 5.38 -17.55
N LEU A 52 -22.68 4.77 -17.68
CA LEU A 52 -22.11 4.35 -18.97
C LEU A 52 -21.31 3.06 -18.79
N CYS A 53 -21.56 2.07 -19.67
CA CYS A 53 -20.78 0.84 -19.74
C CYS A 53 -20.15 0.71 -21.13
N ILE A 54 -18.83 0.54 -21.18
CA ILE A 54 -18.12 0.22 -22.43
C ILE A 54 -17.76 -1.25 -22.39
N GLN A 55 -18.24 -1.99 -23.39
CA GLN A 55 -17.85 -3.38 -23.60
C GLN A 55 -16.85 -3.45 -24.74
N THR A 56 -15.63 -3.89 -24.45
CA THR A 56 -14.62 -4.17 -25.46
C THR A 56 -14.27 -5.65 -25.49
N ARG A 57 -13.78 -6.12 -26.63
CA ARG A 57 -13.26 -7.48 -26.81
C ARG A 57 -11.76 -7.37 -27.04
N ILE A 58 -10.98 -8.17 -26.32
CA ILE A 58 -9.54 -8.25 -26.54
C ILE A 58 -9.33 -8.93 -27.90
N LEU A 59 -8.81 -8.18 -28.87
CA LEU A 59 -8.39 -8.71 -30.16
C LEU A 59 -6.95 -9.23 -30.03
N ASP A 60 -6.75 -10.51 -30.38
CA ASP A 60 -5.41 -11.08 -30.47
C ASP A 60 -4.59 -10.35 -31.56
N GLN A 61 -3.34 -10.00 -31.23
CA GLN A 61 -2.52 -9.12 -32.05
C GLN A 61 -2.13 -9.77 -33.38
N VAL A 62 -2.71 -9.30 -34.49
CA VAL A 62 -2.09 -9.47 -35.81
C VAL A 62 -0.92 -8.50 -35.91
N SER A 63 0.28 -9.07 -36.05
CA SER A 63 1.54 -8.37 -36.34
C SER A 63 1.37 -7.35 -37.46
N GLY A 64 1.36 -6.07 -37.11
CA GLY A 64 1.10 -4.98 -38.05
C GLY A 64 1.25 -3.62 -37.39
N LYS A 65 2.49 -3.12 -37.41
CA LYS A 65 2.97 -1.82 -36.92
C LYS A 65 1.97 -0.66 -37.13
N ALA A 66 1.33 -0.20 -36.05
CA ALA A 66 0.74 1.13 -35.94
C ALA A 66 0.86 1.58 -34.47
N GLY A 67 1.39 2.80 -34.27
CA GLY A 67 1.71 3.35 -32.95
C GLY A 67 0.51 3.37 -32.00
N SER A 68 0.80 3.21 -30.71
CA SER A 68 -0.16 3.24 -29.61
C SER A 68 -1.08 4.46 -29.73
N LEU A 69 -2.34 4.23 -30.14
CA LEU A 69 -3.41 5.24 -30.27
C LEU A 69 -4.01 5.65 -28.92
N ILE A 70 -3.52 5.07 -27.83
CA ILE A 70 -3.96 5.36 -26.47
C ILE A 70 -2.70 5.70 -25.67
N GLU A 71 -2.62 6.95 -25.25
CA GLU A 71 -1.69 7.42 -24.23
C GLU A 71 -2.50 7.71 -22.96
N GLU A 72 -1.93 7.30 -21.82
CA GLU A 72 -2.56 7.42 -20.51
C GLU A 72 -2.58 8.88 -20.05
N ILE A 73 -3.73 9.36 -19.55
CA ILE A 73 -3.83 10.71 -19.00
C ILE A 73 -3.33 10.64 -17.56
N SER A 74 -2.09 11.06 -17.31
CA SER A 74 -1.52 11.06 -15.96
C SER A 74 -2.22 12.11 -15.09
N SER A 75 -2.95 11.69 -14.07
CA SER A 75 -3.64 12.56 -13.12
C SER A 75 -2.67 13.55 -12.44
N THR A 76 -3.09 14.82 -12.33
CA THR A 76 -2.37 15.87 -11.59
C THR A 76 -2.71 15.79 -10.10
N GLU A 77 -2.17 14.79 -9.44
CA GLU A 77 -1.98 14.71 -7.99
C GLU A 77 -0.48 14.52 -7.81
N ILE A 78 0.18 15.27 -6.92
CA ILE A 78 1.65 15.37 -6.77
C ILE A 78 2.31 14.02 -7.08
N GLN A 79 2.84 13.88 -8.30
CA GLN A 79 3.38 12.63 -8.81
C GLN A 79 4.71 12.39 -8.14
N VAL A 80 4.70 11.80 -6.95
CA VAL A 80 5.90 11.18 -6.44
C VAL A 80 6.01 9.85 -7.18
N GLU A 81 6.89 9.80 -8.18
CA GLU A 81 7.25 8.59 -8.94
C GLU A 81 7.81 7.53 -7.95
N ILE A 82 6.93 6.72 -7.36
CA ILE A 82 7.33 5.58 -6.55
C ILE A 82 7.85 4.51 -7.52
N LYS A 83 9.17 4.34 -7.57
CA LYS A 83 9.83 3.41 -8.48
C LYS A 83 9.89 2.02 -7.86
N ARG A 84 9.77 0.99 -8.70
CA ARG A 84 10.17 -0.35 -8.27
C ARG A 84 11.69 -0.43 -8.35
N PRO A 85 12.39 -0.73 -7.24
CA PRO A 85 13.85 -0.88 -7.26
C PRO A 85 14.25 -2.14 -8.03
N ASP A 86 15.45 -2.13 -8.60
CA ASP A 86 16.07 -3.34 -9.15
C ASP A 86 16.38 -4.32 -8.02
N TYR A 87 16.04 -5.59 -8.24
CA TYR A 87 16.20 -6.62 -7.23
C TYR A 87 16.57 -7.97 -7.85
N GLU A 88 17.24 -8.79 -7.04
CA GLU A 88 17.61 -10.16 -7.36
C GLU A 88 17.26 -11.05 -6.17
N LEU A 89 16.46 -12.09 -6.42
CA LEU A 89 16.04 -13.09 -5.44
C LEU A 89 16.73 -14.41 -5.74
N LYS A 90 17.38 -15.01 -4.74
CA LYS A 90 18.09 -16.29 -4.85
C LYS A 90 17.69 -17.23 -3.73
N ILE A 91 17.44 -18.48 -4.07
CA ILE A 91 17.29 -19.56 -3.09
C ILE A 91 18.68 -20.18 -2.90
N VAL A 92 19.13 -20.25 -1.65
CA VAL A 92 20.40 -20.88 -1.29
C VAL A 92 20.09 -22.26 -0.73
N GLU A 93 20.69 -23.28 -1.34
CA GLU A 93 20.51 -24.68 -0.98
C GLU A 93 21.64 -25.21 -0.10
N ASP A 94 21.39 -26.34 0.57
CA ASP A 94 22.39 -27.09 1.32
C ASP A 94 23.18 -28.07 0.43
N GLN A 95 24.11 -28.82 1.03
CA GLN A 95 24.88 -29.87 0.36
C GLN A 95 23.99 -30.98 -0.26
N ASN A 96 22.74 -31.11 0.19
CA ASN A 96 21.74 -32.07 -0.30
C ASN A 96 20.74 -31.47 -1.29
N ALA A 97 21.01 -30.27 -1.84
CA ALA A 97 20.10 -29.55 -2.74
C ALA A 97 18.72 -29.23 -2.12
N LYS A 98 18.61 -29.20 -0.78
CA LYS A 98 17.42 -28.70 -0.11
C LYS A 98 17.54 -27.19 0.05
N PRO A 99 16.50 -26.41 -0.26
CA PRO A 99 16.52 -24.98 -0.01
C PRO A 99 16.63 -24.71 1.50
N LEU A 100 17.58 -23.85 1.88
CA LEU A 100 17.90 -23.49 3.28
C LEU A 100 17.38 -22.09 3.62
N LYS A 101 17.54 -21.15 2.70
CA LYS A 101 17.24 -19.74 2.91
C LYS A 101 17.04 -19.02 1.58
N ILE A 102 16.30 -17.93 1.63
CA ILE A 102 16.14 -16.99 0.54
C ILE A 102 17.03 -15.77 0.81
N GLU A 103 17.81 -15.38 -0.19
CA GLU A 103 18.61 -14.16 -0.19
C GLU A 103 18.04 -13.17 -1.22
N LEU A 104 17.57 -12.03 -0.74
CA LEU A 104 17.06 -10.94 -1.56
C LEU A 104 18.05 -9.78 -1.55
N LYS A 105 18.49 -9.35 -2.72
CA LYS A 105 19.33 -8.17 -2.92
C LYS A 105 18.53 -7.10 -3.64
N VAL A 106 18.43 -5.91 -3.05
CA VAL A 106 17.66 -4.77 -3.59
C VAL A 106 18.58 -3.55 -3.72
N GLU A 107 18.63 -2.97 -4.91
CA GLU A 107 19.41 -1.77 -5.20
C GLU A 107 18.53 -0.52 -5.01
N LEU A 108 18.95 0.36 -4.10
CA LEU A 108 18.20 1.53 -3.67
C LEU A 108 19.03 2.82 -3.88
N PRO A 109 19.37 3.17 -5.14
CA PRO A 109 20.20 4.33 -5.42
C PRO A 109 19.55 5.61 -4.89
N GLY A 110 20.36 6.45 -4.23
CA GLY A 110 19.90 7.69 -3.61
C GLY A 110 19.39 7.54 -2.16
N VAL A 111 19.40 6.33 -1.60
CA VAL A 111 19.19 6.09 -0.16
C VAL A 111 20.54 6.10 0.56
N LYS A 112 20.67 6.97 1.56
CA LYS A 112 21.91 7.14 2.34
C LYS A 112 21.86 6.52 3.75
N SER A 113 20.64 6.21 4.21
CA SER A 113 20.38 5.72 5.56
C SER A 113 19.25 4.71 5.55
N VAL A 114 19.37 3.68 6.38
CA VAL A 114 18.31 2.69 6.64
C VAL A 114 17.11 3.29 7.37
N SER A 115 17.28 4.41 8.06
CA SER A 115 16.19 5.08 8.77
C SER A 115 15.08 5.60 7.86
N ALA A 116 15.33 5.68 6.55
CA ALA A 116 14.33 6.06 5.55
C ALA A 116 13.72 4.84 4.83
N CYS A 117 14.04 3.62 5.30
CA CYS A 117 13.63 2.35 4.70
C CYS A 117 12.87 1.53 5.73
N ASP A 118 11.62 1.24 5.42
CA ASP A 118 10.78 0.33 6.18
C ASP A 118 10.79 -1.04 5.49
N LEU A 119 11.04 -2.10 6.28
CA LEU A 119 11.08 -3.49 5.84
C LEU A 119 10.03 -4.27 6.64
N GLY A 120 9.07 -4.86 5.93
CA GLY A 120 8.12 -5.83 6.47
C GLY A 120 8.37 -7.20 5.85
N VAL A 121 8.41 -8.24 6.68
CA VAL A 121 8.56 -9.64 6.25
C VAL A 121 7.48 -10.46 6.93
N SER A 122 6.74 -11.23 6.15
CA SER A 122 5.79 -12.23 6.65
C SER A 122 6.26 -13.64 6.30
N GLU A 123 5.44 -14.66 6.54
CA GLU A 123 5.77 -16.04 6.18
C GLU A 123 5.89 -16.22 4.67
N ASP A 124 5.04 -15.56 3.88
CA ASP A 124 4.91 -15.77 2.43
C ASP A 124 5.08 -14.51 1.57
N ASP A 125 5.30 -13.34 2.17
CA ASP A 125 5.53 -12.09 1.44
C ASP A 125 6.57 -11.17 2.12
N LEU A 126 6.98 -10.14 1.37
CA LEU A 126 7.88 -9.10 1.83
C LEU A 126 7.52 -7.75 1.20
N LEU A 127 7.63 -6.69 2.00
CA LEU A 127 7.42 -5.30 1.61
C LEU A 127 8.63 -4.44 2.00
N ILE A 128 9.14 -3.67 1.03
CA ILE A 128 10.12 -2.62 1.25
C ILE A 128 9.50 -1.30 0.80
N GLU A 129 9.51 -0.30 1.68
CA GLU A 129 9.07 1.06 1.40
C GLU A 129 10.15 2.06 1.78
N VAL A 130 10.44 3.01 0.89
CA VAL A 130 11.40 4.08 1.13
C VAL A 130 10.69 5.39 0.86
N SER A 131 10.55 6.26 1.88
CA SER A 131 9.76 7.50 1.91
C SER A 131 9.53 8.12 0.53
N GLU A 132 8.48 7.62 -0.14
CA GLU A 132 7.96 8.08 -1.44
C GLU A 132 8.93 7.93 -2.65
N LYS A 133 10.04 7.20 -2.53
CA LYS A 133 10.97 6.92 -3.64
C LYS A 133 10.84 5.54 -4.22
N TYR A 134 10.75 4.53 -3.35
CA TYR A 134 10.75 3.14 -3.76
C TYR A 134 9.69 2.36 -3.00
N ARG A 135 9.02 1.46 -3.71
CA ARG A 135 8.16 0.45 -3.11
C ARG A 135 8.33 -0.88 -3.83
N LEU A 136 8.61 -1.93 -3.08
CA LEU A 136 8.79 -3.29 -3.59
C LEU A 136 7.95 -4.24 -2.75
N HIS A 137 7.00 -4.91 -3.40
CA HIS A 137 6.23 -5.99 -2.83
C HIS A 137 6.53 -7.29 -3.58
N LEU A 138 6.88 -8.34 -2.86
CA LEU A 138 7.26 -9.65 -3.42
C LEU A 138 6.56 -10.76 -2.65
N ASN A 139 5.93 -11.68 -3.37
CA ASN A 139 5.54 -12.97 -2.81
C ASN A 139 6.78 -13.87 -2.77
N LEU A 140 7.01 -14.54 -1.65
CA LEU A 140 8.11 -15.45 -1.44
C LEU A 140 7.77 -16.82 -2.01
N PRO A 141 8.74 -17.51 -2.65
CA PRO A 141 8.52 -18.83 -3.23
C PRO A 141 8.31 -19.93 -2.18
N GLU A 142 8.86 -19.74 -0.97
CA GLU A 142 8.79 -20.66 0.15
C GLU A 142 8.60 -19.89 1.45
N SER A 143 8.02 -20.55 2.45
CA SER A 143 7.75 -19.95 3.74
C SER A 143 9.03 -19.68 4.52
N VAL A 144 9.14 -18.48 5.10
CA VAL A 144 10.33 -18.04 5.83
C VAL A 144 10.11 -17.94 7.33
N ASN A 145 11.20 -18.08 8.07
CA ASN A 145 11.24 -17.83 9.50
C ASN A 145 11.45 -16.33 9.74
N THR A 146 10.38 -15.64 10.08
CA THR A 146 10.37 -14.19 10.31
C THR A 146 11.29 -13.77 11.47
N GLU A 147 11.35 -14.56 12.55
CA GLU A 147 12.19 -14.29 13.73
C GLU A 147 13.70 -14.36 13.44
N MET A 148 14.09 -15.28 12.56
CA MET A 148 15.50 -15.50 12.18
C MET A 148 15.89 -14.69 10.93
N THR A 149 14.98 -13.92 10.36
CA THR A 149 15.24 -13.08 9.20
C THR A 149 16.15 -11.92 9.57
N THR A 150 17.11 -11.62 8.71
CA THR A 150 18.07 -10.53 8.92
C THR A 150 18.15 -9.62 7.69
N ALA A 151 18.40 -8.34 7.91
CA ALA A 151 18.59 -7.37 6.85
C ALA A 151 19.83 -6.52 7.08
N LYS A 152 20.57 -6.25 6.01
CA LYS A 152 21.81 -5.46 6.04
C LYS A 152 21.83 -4.48 4.87
N PHE A 153 22.02 -3.21 5.19
CA PHE A 153 22.20 -2.17 4.17
C PHE A 153 23.67 -1.81 3.98
N ILE A 154 24.13 -1.88 2.75
CA ILE A 154 25.49 -1.54 2.33
C ILE A 154 25.46 -0.12 1.76
N LYS A 155 25.84 0.88 2.57
CA LYS A 155 25.79 2.31 2.21
C LYS A 155 26.58 2.65 0.94
N GLU A 156 27.75 2.04 0.76
CA GLU A 156 28.65 2.29 -0.38
C GLU A 156 28.01 1.95 -1.73
N LYS A 157 27.20 0.87 -1.75
CA LYS A 157 26.49 0.38 -2.95
C LYS A 157 25.02 0.76 -2.96
N ALA A 158 24.54 1.42 -1.90
CA ALA A 158 23.14 1.66 -1.62
C ALA A 158 22.27 0.39 -1.82
N THR A 159 22.74 -0.75 -1.29
CA THR A 159 22.10 -2.06 -1.49
C THR A 159 21.56 -2.61 -0.17
N LEU A 160 20.30 -3.01 -0.13
CA LEU A 160 19.71 -3.77 0.97
C LEU A 160 19.82 -5.27 0.65
N ILE A 161 20.37 -6.03 1.57
CA ILE A 161 20.42 -7.50 1.50
C ILE A 161 19.54 -8.05 2.62
N VAL A 162 18.53 -8.83 2.27
CA VAL A 162 17.66 -9.52 3.22
C VAL A 162 17.94 -11.02 3.11
N THR A 163 18.23 -11.65 4.25
CA THR A 163 18.46 -13.09 4.37
C THR A 163 17.33 -13.68 5.21
N MET A 164 16.52 -14.52 4.59
CA MET A 164 15.31 -15.10 5.17
C MET A 164 15.47 -16.63 5.23
N PRO A 165 15.77 -17.21 6.41
CA PRO A 165 15.83 -18.66 6.57
C PRO A 165 14.46 -19.30 6.29
N LEU A 166 14.43 -20.51 5.74
CA LEU A 166 13.18 -21.24 5.52
C LEU A 166 12.72 -21.98 6.78
N VAL A 167 11.41 -22.27 6.86
CA VAL A 167 10.80 -23.10 7.91
C VAL A 167 10.59 -24.55 7.48
#